data_AF-A0A955HKB7-F1
#
_entry.id   AF-A0A955HKB7-F1
#
_cell.length_a   1.000
_cell.length_b   1.000
_cell.length_c   1.000
_cell.angle_alpha   90.00
_cell.angle_beta   90.00
_cell.angle_gamma   90.00
#
_symmetry.space_group_name_H-M   'P 1'
#
loop_
_entity.id
_entity.type
_entity.pdbx_description
1 polymer ?
#
loop_
_entity_poly.entity_id
_entity_poly.type
_entity_poly.pdbx_seq_one_letter_code
_entity_poly.pdbx_strand_id
1 'polypeptide(L)'
;MTNEEVDRILSARVQGGSEVRDWFLPHETDRGLENVRNIVRLIASTKRDNCAPTWQPIDTAPKDRSDVWLFCPNDEPQQCVGFFCNGDGGYWEPTEKLVADVVGAIEPTHWMPLPDAPKVEDGKP
;
A
#
# COMPACT_ATOMS: atom_id res chain seq x y z
N MET A 1 3.15 -15.09 -5.01
CA MET A 1 3.20 -15.07 -6.48
C MET A 1 3.08 -16.50 -6.95
N THR A 2 2.15 -16.78 -7.86
CA THR A 2 1.89 -18.12 -8.41
C THR A 2 2.91 -18.46 -9.49
N ASN A 3 3.04 -19.75 -9.84
CA ASN A 3 3.93 -20.18 -10.92
C ASN A 3 3.51 -19.59 -12.28
N GLU A 4 2.21 -19.43 -12.53
CA GLU A 4 1.69 -18.81 -13.76
C GLU A 4 2.10 -17.34 -13.91
N GLU A 5 2.12 -16.58 -12.80
CA GLU A 5 2.58 -15.20 -12.78
C GLU A 5 4.09 -15.10 -13.07
N VAL A 6 4.88 -16.03 -12.53
CA VAL A 6 6.33 -16.11 -12.79
C VAL A 6 6.59 -16.43 -14.26
N ASP A 7 5.90 -17.42 -14.83
CA ASP A 7 6.06 -17.81 -16.23
C ASP A 7 5.61 -16.67 -17.19
N ARG A 8 4.61 -15.86 -16.80
CA ARG A 8 4.21 -14.66 -17.55
C ARG A 8 5.33 -13.62 -17.61
N ILE A 9 6.07 -13.42 -16.51
CA ILE A 9 7.22 -12.49 -16.49
C ILE A 9 8.38 -13.01 -17.34
N LEU A 10 8.67 -14.32 -17.26
CA LEU A 10 9.73 -14.93 -18.08
C LEU A 10 9.42 -14.89 -19.57
N SER A 11 8.13 -14.85 -19.91
CA SER A 11 7.62 -14.69 -21.28
C SER A 11 7.49 -13.23 -21.72
N ALA A 12 7.78 -12.26 -20.85
CA ALA A 12 7.65 -10.85 -21.20
C ALA A 12 8.73 -10.45 -22.20
N ARG A 13 8.33 -9.71 -23.24
CA ARG A 13 9.26 -9.11 -24.19
C ARG A 13 9.97 -7.92 -23.57
N VAL A 14 11.29 -7.94 -23.66
CA VAL A 14 12.15 -6.82 -23.27
C VAL A 14 12.46 -5.94 -24.48
N GLN A 15 12.90 -4.71 -24.23
CA GLN A 15 13.26 -3.76 -25.29
C GLN A 15 14.37 -4.36 -26.16
N GLY A 16 14.06 -4.61 -27.44
CA GLY A 16 14.90 -5.40 -28.36
C GLY A 16 14.20 -6.63 -28.97
N GLY A 17 13.04 -7.04 -28.44
CA GLY A 17 12.15 -8.03 -29.07
C GLY A 17 12.38 -9.49 -28.67
N SER A 18 13.45 -9.79 -27.92
CA SER A 18 13.67 -11.09 -27.29
C SER A 18 12.80 -11.27 -26.04
N GLU A 19 12.48 -12.51 -25.72
CA GLU A 19 11.91 -12.86 -24.43
C GLU A 19 13.02 -13.03 -23.40
N VAL A 20 12.74 -12.79 -22.12
CA VAL A 20 13.73 -12.94 -21.03
C VAL A 20 14.32 -14.35 -21.00
N ARG A 21 13.52 -15.36 -21.35
CA ARG A 21 13.97 -16.76 -21.44
C ARG A 21 15.05 -16.99 -22.51
N ASP A 22 15.14 -16.14 -23.53
CA ASP A 22 16.07 -16.27 -24.65
C ASP A 22 17.49 -15.80 -24.29
N TRP A 23 17.66 -15.20 -23.11
CA TRP A 23 18.96 -14.79 -22.58
C TRP A 23 19.72 -15.95 -21.91
N PHE A 24 19.07 -17.10 -21.70
CA PHE A 24 19.70 -18.30 -21.14
C PHE A 24 20.24 -19.18 -22.27
N LEU A 25 21.48 -19.63 -22.12
CA LEU A 25 22.12 -20.48 -23.13
C LEU A 25 21.56 -21.91 -23.05
N PRO A 26 21.55 -22.68 -24.17
CA PRO A 26 20.97 -24.03 -24.20
C PRO A 26 21.57 -25.06 -23.22
N HIS A 27 22.75 -24.79 -22.66
CA HIS A 27 23.42 -25.64 -21.68
C HIS A 27 23.26 -25.15 -20.24
N GLU A 28 22.62 -24.00 -20.03
CA GLU A 28 22.13 -23.58 -18.73
C GLU A 28 20.88 -24.41 -18.46
N THR A 29 21.12 -25.57 -17.83
CA THR A 29 20.16 -26.58 -17.34
C THR A 29 18.86 -26.01 -16.74
N ASP A 30 17.87 -26.88 -16.49
CA ASP A 30 16.68 -26.62 -15.65
C ASP A 30 16.99 -25.82 -14.37
N ARG A 31 18.20 -25.97 -13.83
CA ARG A 31 18.72 -25.24 -12.68
C ARG A 31 18.93 -23.74 -12.92
N GLY A 32 19.35 -23.32 -14.11
CA GLY A 32 19.48 -21.92 -14.50
C GLY A 32 18.12 -21.23 -14.52
N LEU A 33 17.14 -21.86 -15.18
CA LEU A 33 15.76 -21.38 -15.18
C LEU A 33 15.16 -21.34 -13.77
N GLU A 34 15.42 -22.35 -12.94
CA GLU A 34 14.94 -22.36 -11.55
C GLU A 34 15.59 -21.27 -10.69
N ASN A 35 16.88 -20.96 -10.90
CA ASN A 35 17.52 -19.84 -10.22
C ASN A 35 16.85 -18.50 -10.56
N VAL A 36 16.48 -18.30 -11.82
CA VAL A 36 15.81 -17.09 -12.28
C VAL A 36 14.40 -16.99 -11.71
N ARG A 37 13.66 -18.11 -11.70
CA ARG A 37 12.37 -18.20 -11.00
C ARG A 37 12.51 -17.82 -9.52
N ASN A 38 13.56 -18.29 -8.84
CA ASN A 38 13.81 -17.97 -7.44
C ASN A 38 14.14 -16.48 -7.23
N ILE A 39 14.91 -15.86 -8.13
CA ILE A 39 15.18 -14.41 -8.10
C ILE A 39 13.89 -13.61 -8.30
N VAL A 40 13.07 -13.97 -9.29
CA VAL A 40 11.78 -13.30 -9.54
C VAL A 40 10.86 -13.40 -8.32
N ARG A 41 10.77 -14.59 -7.71
CA ARG A 41 10.01 -14.80 -6.47
C ARG A 41 10.53 -13.92 -5.33
N LEU A 42 11.86 -13.84 -5.17
CA LEU A 42 12.49 -13.03 -4.13
C LEU A 42 12.18 -11.54 -4.31
N ILE A 43 12.37 -11.00 -5.52
CA ILE A 43 12.07 -9.59 -5.84
C ILE A 43 10.57 -9.29 -5.66
N ALA A 44 9.70 -10.22 -6.08
CA ALA A 44 8.26 -10.07 -5.88
C ALA A 44 7.87 -10.09 -4.39
N SER A 45 8.59 -10.85 -3.56
CA SER A 45 8.35 -10.89 -2.12
C SER A 45 8.83 -9.62 -1.41
N THR A 46 9.91 -8.98 -1.86
CA THR A 46 10.43 -7.74 -1.27
C THR A 46 9.64 -6.49 -1.69
N LYS A 47 8.89 -6.55 -2.80
CA LYS A 47 8.06 -5.43 -3.28
C LYS A 47 6.85 -5.13 -2.39
N ARG A 48 6.57 -5.97 -1.39
CA ARG A 48 5.39 -5.82 -0.54
C ARG A 48 5.60 -4.90 0.68
N ASP A 49 6.85 -4.55 1.00
CA ASP A 49 7.16 -3.90 2.29
C ASP A 49 7.54 -2.40 2.21
N ASN A 50 7.50 -1.76 1.04
CA ASN A 50 8.03 -0.38 0.90
C ASN A 50 7.28 0.54 -0.09
N CYS A 51 6.03 0.26 -0.44
CA CYS A 51 5.21 1.29 -1.09
C CYS A 51 4.78 2.29 -0.02
N ALA A 52 5.37 3.50 -0.03
CA ALA A 52 4.87 4.61 0.77
C ALA A 52 3.34 4.69 0.60
N PRO A 53 2.57 4.90 1.69
CA PRO A 53 1.12 5.01 1.60
C PRO A 53 0.74 6.03 0.53
N THR A 54 -0.08 5.62 -0.43
CA THR A 54 -0.61 6.52 -1.45
C THR A 54 -2.04 6.89 -1.12
N TRP A 55 -2.44 8.12 -1.44
CA TRP A 55 -3.82 8.58 -1.37
C TRP A 55 -4.75 7.70 -2.21
N GLN A 56 -5.91 7.40 -1.64
CA GLN A 56 -6.98 6.59 -2.23
C GLN A 56 -8.32 7.33 -2.11
N PRO A 57 -9.29 7.09 -3.01
CA PRO A 57 -10.65 7.63 -2.88
C PRO A 57 -11.28 7.24 -1.54
N ILE A 58 -12.01 8.16 -0.92
CA ILE A 58 -12.61 7.93 0.41
C ILE A 58 -13.57 6.73 0.46
N ASP A 59 -14.22 6.38 -0.65
CA ASP A 59 -15.14 5.24 -0.73
C ASP A 59 -14.46 3.89 -0.47
N THR A 60 -13.12 3.80 -0.62
CA THR A 60 -12.34 2.59 -0.33
C THR A 60 -11.78 2.54 1.08
N ALA A 61 -12.03 3.56 1.90
CA ALA A 61 -11.47 3.66 3.24
C ALA A 61 -12.04 2.61 4.20
N PRO A 62 -11.24 2.14 5.18
CA PRO A 62 -11.71 1.22 6.19
C PRO A 62 -12.81 1.87 7.05
N LYS A 63 -13.90 1.14 7.27
CA LYS A 63 -15.06 1.55 8.09
C LYS A 63 -15.13 0.79 9.42
N ASP A 64 -13.98 0.28 9.86
CA ASP A 64 -13.81 -0.55 11.05
C ASP A 64 -13.34 0.25 12.28
N ARG A 65 -13.42 1.59 12.20
CA ARG A 65 -12.94 2.57 13.19
C ARG A 65 -11.42 2.65 13.33
N SER A 66 -10.65 2.14 12.37
CA SER A 66 -9.20 2.40 12.33
C SER A 66 -8.91 3.87 12.02
N ASP A 67 -7.89 4.44 12.66
CA ASP A 67 -7.40 5.77 12.36
C ASP A 67 -6.72 5.79 10.98
N VAL A 68 -7.10 6.76 10.15
CA VAL A 68 -6.54 7.00 8.82
C VAL A 68 -6.22 8.48 8.64
N TRP A 69 -5.30 8.78 7.72
CA TRP A 69 -5.05 10.16 7.31
C TRP A 69 -6.08 10.56 6.26
N LEU A 70 -6.78 11.66 6.48
CA LEU A 70 -7.86 12.18 5.66
C LEU A 70 -7.47 13.48 4.97
N PHE A 71 -7.98 13.68 3.75
CA PHE A 71 -7.90 14.95 3.03
C PHE A 71 -9.30 15.53 2.81
N CYS A 72 -9.53 16.68 3.43
CA CYS A 72 -10.78 17.44 3.40
C CYS A 72 -10.55 18.75 2.63
N PRO A 73 -10.91 18.84 1.33
CA PRO A 73 -10.56 20.00 0.51
C PRO A 73 -11.21 21.31 0.98
N ASN A 74 -12.33 21.22 1.70
CA ASN A 74 -13.12 22.36 2.16
C ASN A 74 -12.82 22.79 3.62
N ASP A 75 -11.94 22.08 4.33
CA ASP A 75 -11.62 22.34 5.73
C ASP A 75 -10.27 23.04 5.88
N GLU A 76 -10.05 23.71 7.01
CA GLU A 76 -8.75 24.25 7.40
C GLU A 76 -8.39 23.79 8.83
N PRO A 77 -7.33 22.96 9.00
CA PRO A 77 -6.44 22.44 7.95
C PRO A 77 -7.10 21.41 7.03
N GLN A 78 -6.66 21.36 5.76
CA GLN A 78 -7.20 20.44 4.75
C GLN A 78 -6.86 18.96 5.00
N GLN A 79 -6.09 18.64 6.04
CA GLN A 79 -5.65 17.30 6.35
C GLN A 79 -5.73 17.05 7.85
N CYS A 80 -6.25 15.90 8.24
CA CYS A 80 -6.37 15.48 9.62
C CYS A 80 -6.32 13.95 9.75
N VAL A 81 -6.14 13.46 10.97
CA VAL A 81 -6.36 12.04 11.31
C VAL A 81 -7.81 11.88 11.77
N GLY A 82 -8.48 10.81 11.32
CA GLY A 82 -9.85 10.52 11.71
C GLY A 82 -10.25 9.07 11.44
N PHE A 83 -11.48 8.74 11.83
CA PHE A 83 -12.06 7.40 11.67
C PHE A 83 -13.54 7.46 11.29
N PHE A 84 -14.08 6.34 10.78
CA PHE A 84 -15.49 6.24 10.41
C PHE A 84 -16.37 5.83 11.59
N CYS A 85 -17.47 6.57 11.81
CA CYS A 85 -18.49 6.30 12.81
C CYS A 85 -19.74 5.71 12.16
N ASN A 86 -20.17 4.52 12.60
CA ASN A 86 -21.39 3.84 12.13
C ASN A 86 -22.70 4.40 12.73
N GLY A 87 -22.73 5.69 13.10
CA GLY A 87 -23.95 6.36 13.58
C GLY A 87 -25.01 6.52 12.49
N ASP A 88 -26.07 7.27 12.77
CA ASP A 88 -27.17 7.49 11.81
C ASP A 88 -26.64 8.06 10.47
N GLY A 89 -26.62 7.22 9.43
CA GLY A 89 -26.14 7.56 8.09
C GLY A 89 -24.64 7.34 7.85
N GLY A 90 -23.85 7.13 8.91
CA GLY A 90 -22.40 6.95 8.83
C GLY A 90 -21.67 8.26 8.52
N TYR A 91 -20.67 8.61 9.32
CA TYR A 91 -19.92 9.87 9.15
C TYR A 91 -18.45 9.72 9.53
N TRP A 92 -17.61 10.63 9.03
CA TRP A 92 -16.19 10.70 9.40
C TRP A 92 -15.99 11.69 10.54
N GLU A 93 -15.18 11.31 11.52
CA GLU A 93 -14.91 12.11 12.72
C GLU A 93 -13.39 12.29 12.89
N PRO A 94 -12.90 13.51 13.16
CA PRO A 94 -11.48 13.73 13.43
C PRO A 94 -11.08 13.18 14.80
N THR A 95 -9.88 12.61 14.91
CA THR A 95 -9.35 12.04 16.17
C THR A 95 -8.83 13.13 17.13
N GLU A 96 -8.53 14.32 16.62
CA GLU A 96 -8.04 15.43 17.43
C GLU A 96 -9.13 16.00 18.37
N LYS A 97 -8.97 15.73 19.68
CA LYS A 97 -9.94 16.08 20.73
C LYS A 97 -10.31 17.56 20.82
N LEU A 98 -9.41 18.47 20.43
CA LEU A 98 -9.69 19.92 20.46
C LEU A 98 -10.53 20.37 19.26
N VAL A 99 -10.54 19.60 18.18
CA VAL A 99 -11.22 19.92 16.92
C VAL A 99 -12.56 19.19 16.84
N ALA A 100 -12.65 17.97 17.35
CA ALA A 100 -13.88 17.15 17.33
C ALA A 100 -15.07 17.83 18.03
N ASP A 101 -14.85 18.51 19.15
CA ASP A 101 -15.90 19.20 19.92
C ASP A 101 -16.43 20.48 19.23
N VAL A 102 -15.72 21.00 18.21
CA VAL A 102 -16.03 22.28 17.56
C VAL A 102 -16.46 22.11 16.09
N VAL A 103 -15.85 21.17 15.37
CA VAL A 103 -15.98 21.02 13.91
C VAL A 103 -17.02 19.94 13.53
N GLY A 104 -17.31 18.99 14.43
CA GLY A 104 -18.28 17.93 14.15
C GLY A 104 -17.80 16.95 13.06
N ALA A 105 -18.75 16.42 12.29
CA ALA A 105 -18.47 15.49 11.19
C ALA A 105 -17.74 16.20 10.03
N ILE A 106 -16.75 15.53 9.45
CA ILE A 106 -15.94 16.03 8.32
C ILE A 106 -16.30 15.33 7.01
N GLU A 107 -15.99 15.97 5.88
CA GLU A 107 -16.27 15.46 4.52
C GLU A 107 -14.97 15.20 3.73
N PRO A 108 -14.20 14.15 4.07
CA PRO A 108 -12.99 13.82 3.36
C PRO A 108 -13.28 13.28 1.95
N THR A 109 -12.39 13.58 1.00
CA THR A 109 -12.46 13.04 -0.37
C THR A 109 -11.46 11.93 -0.62
N HIS A 110 -10.37 11.90 0.15
CA HIS A 110 -9.29 10.93 0.02
C HIS A 110 -8.77 10.50 1.38
N TRP A 111 -8.17 9.31 1.42
CA TRP A 111 -7.52 8.76 2.61
C TRP A 111 -6.18 8.09 2.28
N MET A 112 -5.33 7.91 3.29
CA MET A 112 -4.20 6.98 3.25
C MET A 112 -4.00 6.32 4.61
N PRO A 113 -3.46 5.09 4.68
CA PRO A 113 -3.14 4.49 5.97
C PRO A 113 -2.05 5.29 6.68
N LEU A 114 -2.11 5.33 8.00
CA LEU A 114 -1.04 5.88 8.81
C LEU A 114 0.21 5.01 8.68
N PRO A 115 1.42 5.60 8.71
CA PRO A 115 2.63 4.81 8.81
C PRO A 115 2.62 4.00 10.11
N ASP A 116 3.28 2.85 10.10
CA ASP A 116 3.50 2.09 11.32
C ASP A 116 4.16 2.98 12.37
N ALA A 117 3.70 2.86 13.62
CA ALA A 117 4.31 3.55 14.73
C ALA A 117 5.81 3.20 14.79
N PRO A 118 6.70 4.17 15.08
CA PRO A 118 8.10 3.88 15.29
C PRO A 118 8.27 2.77 16.33
N LYS A 119 9.20 1.86 16.08
CA LYS A 119 9.60 0.86 17.09
C LYS A 119 10.25 1.62 18.24
N VAL A 120 9.64 1.58 19.41
CA VAL A 120 10.28 2.08 20.64
C VAL A 120 11.40 1.10 20.95
N GLU A 121 12.65 1.51 20.83
CA GLU A 121 13.73 0.77 21.48
C GLU A 121 13.53 0.92 22.98
N ASP A 122 13.32 -0.18 23.69
CA ASP A 122 13.27 -0.23 25.15
C ASP A 122 14.65 0.22 25.70
N GLY A 123 14.88 1.54 25.77
CA GLY A 123 16.25 2.03 25.72
C GLY A 123 16.47 3.50 26.07
N LYS A 124 15.91 3.92 27.20
CA LYS A 124 16.34 5.05 28.07
C LYS A 124 15.70 6.43 27.81
N PRO A 125 15.27 7.14 28.88
CA PRO A 125 14.81 8.54 28.84
C PRO A 125 15.92 9.52 28.46
#